data_AF-A0A959VZQ7-F1
#
_entry.id   AF-A0A959VZQ7-F1
#
_cell.length_a   1.000
_cell.length_b   1.000
_cell.length_c   1.000
_cell.angle_alpha   90.00
_cell.angle_beta   90.00
_cell.angle_gamma   90.00
#
_symmetry.space_group_name_H-M   'P 1'
#
loop_
_entity.id
_entity.type
_entity.pdbx_description
1 polymer ?
#
loop_
_entity_poly.entity_id
_entity_poly.type
_entity_poly.pdbx_seq_one_letter_code
_entity_poly.pdbx_strand_id
1 'polypeptide(L)' 'AERIVYDALALVGERSGEDAVETLEEAIKQLTPALEVRSRRVGGATYQVP' A
#
# COMPACT_ATOMS: atom_id res chain seq x y z
N ALA A 1 5.51 15.24 -9.06
CA ALA A 1 5.34 14.04 -8.21
C ALA A 1 6.70 13.44 -7.86
N GLU A 2 7.58 13.19 -8.83
CA GLU A 2 8.93 12.64 -8.63
C GLU A 2 9.73 13.26 -7.47
N ARG A 3 9.87 14.59 -7.45
CA ARG A 3 10.57 15.30 -6.36
C ARG A 3 10.05 14.94 -4.96
N ILE A 4 8.72 14.88 -4.80
CA ILE A 4 8.08 14.54 -3.52
C ILE A 4 8.44 13.12 -3.09
N VAL A 5 8.54 12.19 -4.04
CA VAL A 5 8.91 10.80 -3.77
C VAL A 5 10.37 10.72 -3.31
N TYR A 6 11.28 11.40 -4.00
CA TYR A 6 12.68 11.43 -3.59
C TYR A 6 12.91 12.12 -2.25
N ASP A 7 12.22 13.24 -1.99
CA ASP A 7 12.28 13.92 -0.69
C ASP A 7 11.77 13.01 0.45
N ALA A 8 10.71 12.23 0.20
CA ALA A 8 10.18 11.29 1.17
C ALA A 8 11.14 10.13 1.44
N LEU A 9 11.78 9.57 0.40
CA LEU A 9 12.77 8.49 0.56
C LEU A 9 14.02 8.97 1.31
N ALA A 10 14.49 10.20 1.03
CA ALA A 10 15.59 10.80 1.79
C ALA A 10 15.23 10.95 3.27
N LEU A 11 14.03 11.44 3.58
CA LEU A 11 13.54 11.57 4.95
C LEU A 11 13.45 10.22 5.68
N VAL A 12 13.00 9.18 4.98
CA VAL A 12 12.94 7.82 5.54
C VAL A 12 14.35 7.35 5.91
N GLY A 13 15.31 7.42 4.97
CA GLY A 13 16.69 7.01 5.22
C GLY A 13 17.37 7.80 6.36
N GLU A 14 17.11 9.11 6.45
CA GLU A 14 17.63 9.95 7.55
C GLU A 14 17.06 9.56 8.92
N ARG A 15 15.80 9.11 8.98
CA ARG A 15 15.11 8.82 10.24
C ARG A 15 15.24 7.38 10.70
N SER A 16 15.22 6.42 9.79
CA SER A 16 15.34 4.99 10.12
C SER A 16 16.79 4.52 10.14
N GLY A 17 17.68 5.17 9.36
CA GLY A 17 19.04 4.67 9.14
C GLY A 17 19.09 3.40 8.27
N GLU A 18 17.98 3.04 7.64
CA GLU A 18 17.82 1.86 6.78
C GLU A 18 17.79 2.28 5.30
N ASP A 19 17.93 1.32 4.39
CA ASP A 19 17.76 1.60 2.96
C ASP A 19 16.29 1.94 2.67
N ALA A 20 16.05 3.16 2.20
CA ALA A 20 14.70 3.69 1.99
C ALA A 20 13.92 2.93 0.90
N VAL A 21 14.61 2.31 -0.07
CA VAL A 21 13.97 1.51 -1.12
C VAL A 21 13.50 0.18 -0.55
N GLU A 22 14.34 -0.50 0.22
CA GLU A 22 13.94 -1.73 0.94
C GLU A 22 12.77 -1.47 1.89
N THR A 23 12.82 -0.38 2.66
CA THR A 23 11.71 0.03 3.54
C THR A 23 10.42 0.27 2.77
N LEU A 24 10.48 0.94 1.62
CA LEU A 24 9.31 1.16 0.77
C LEU A 24 8.73 -0.16 0.24
N GLU A 25 9.58 -1.07 -0.23
CA GLU A 25 9.15 -2.38 -0.71
C GLU A 25 8.48 -3.20 0.40
N GLU A 26 9.05 -3.21 1.60
CA GLU A 26 8.46 -3.88 2.74
C GLU A 26 7.10 -3.27 3.11
N ALA A 27 7.02 -1.94 3.17
CA ALA A 27 5.77 -1.25 3.45
C ALA A 27 4.68 -1.60 2.43
N ILE A 28 5.02 -1.64 1.14
CA ILE A 28 4.07 -2.06 0.09
C ILE A 28 3.60 -3.51 0.31
N LYS A 29 4.50 -4.44 0.65
CA LYS A 29 4.13 -5.83 0.93
C LYS A 29 3.18 -5.93 2.13
N GLN A 30 3.46 -5.20 3.21
CA GLN A 30 2.62 -5.17 4.42
C GLN A 30 1.25 -4.52 4.17
N LEU A 31 1.20 -3.48 3.34
CA LEU A 31 -0.04 -2.76 3.03
C LEU A 31 -0.88 -3.43 1.93
N THR A 32 -0.30 -4.37 1.18
CA THR A 32 -1.02 -5.10 0.14
C THR A 32 -2.07 -6.02 0.79
N PRO A 33 -3.36 -5.80 0.52
CA PRO A 33 -4.41 -6.63 1.11
C PRO A 33 -4.39 -8.02 0.49
N ALA A 34 -4.55 -9.06 1.32
CA ALA A 34 -4.66 -10.43 0.85
C ALA A 34 -5.99 -10.72 0.13
N LEU A 35 -7.01 -9.89 0.39
CA LEU A 35 -8.34 -10.02 -0.18
C LEU A 35 -8.99 -8.63 -0.29
N GLU A 36 -9.64 -8.38 -1.41
CA GLU A 36 -10.44 -7.17 -1.64
C GLU A 36 -11.92 -7.54 -1.72
N VAL A 37 -12.81 -6.66 -1.27
CA VAL A 37 -14.25 -6.90 -1.42
C VAL A 37 -14.78 -6.17 -2.63
N ARG A 38 -15.63 -6.84 -3.41
CA ARG A 38 -16.35 -6.22 -4.53
C ARG A 38 -17.85 -6.37 -4.35
N SER A 39 -18.58 -5.34 -4.77
CA SER A 39 -20.04 -5.36 -4.75
C SER A 39 -20.58 -6.31 -5.81
N ARG A 40 -21.41 -7.28 -5.43
CA ARG A 40 -22.04 -8.26 -6.35
C ARG A 40 -23.50 -8.46 -5.99
N ARG A 41 -24.35 -8.62 -7.01
CA ARG A 41 -25.78 -8.91 -6.82
C ARG A 41 -26.05 -10.41 -6.82
N VAL A 42 -26.69 -10.93 -5.77
CA VAL A 42 -27.06 -12.34 -5.63
C VAL A 42 -28.48 -12.41 -5.07
N GLY A 43 -29.37 -13.17 -5.72
CA GLY A 43 -30.74 -13.39 -5.22
C GLY A 43 -31.61 -12.13 -5.08
N GLY A 44 -31.27 -11.02 -5.75
CA GLY A 44 -32.02 -9.76 -5.70
C GLY A 44 -31.45 -8.69 -4.76
N ALA A 45 -30.48 -9.04 -3.91
CA ALA A 45 -29.78 -8.10 -3.02
C ALA A 45 -28.29 -7.96 -3.40
N THR A 46 -27.65 -6.88 -2.94
CA THR A 46 -26.23 -6.60 -3.19
C THR A 46 -25.41 -6.97 -1.95
N TYR A 47 -24.34 -7.76 -2.16
CA TYR A 47 -23.42 -8.20 -1.13
C TYR A 47 -22.00 -7.79 -1.48
N GLN A 48 -21.18 -7.54 -0.46
CA GLN A 48 -19.73 -7.49 -0.62
C GLN A 48 -19.24 -8.92 -0.71
N VAL A 49 -18.73 -9.29 -1.88
CA VAL A 49 -18.15 -10.60 -2.12
C VAL A 49 -16.63 -10.44 -2.04
N PRO A 50 -15.98 -11.18 -1.13
CA PRO A 50 -14.54 -11.38 -1.12
C PRO A 50 -13.97 -11.78 -2.49
#